data_AF-A0A7X8MEJ6-F1
#
_entry.id   AF-A0A7X8MEJ6-F1
#
_cell.length_a   1.000
_cell.length_b   1.000
_cell.length_c   1.000
_cell.angle_alpha   90.00
_cell.angle_beta   90.00
_cell.angle_gamma   90.00
#
_symmetry.space_group_name_H-M   'P 1'
#
loop_
_entity.id
_entity.type
_entity.pdbx_description
1 polymer ?
#
loop_
_entity_poly.entity_id
_entity_poly.type
_entity_poly.pdbx_seq_one_letter_code
_entity_poly.pdbx_strand_id
1 'polypeptide(L)'
;MERITGFLLLLTLSCPLQSTEMTMKSIREFGVLPNHDPVTNKTNLQKAIDWASRCGAALWVEPDEQGYPMAGGLVLRQNAGLIGVHGPVGRGTRHPQQQRP
;
A
#
# COMPACT_ATOMS: atom_id res chain seq x y z
N MET A 1 -42.57 -10.70 -32.61
CA MET A 1 -41.13 -10.55 -32.29
C MET A 1 -40.94 -9.66 -31.05
N GLU A 2 -41.76 -9.86 -30.00
CA GLU A 2 -41.78 -8.99 -28.81
C GLU A 2 -41.26 -9.70 -27.55
N ARG A 3 -41.10 -11.03 -27.61
CA ARG A 3 -40.73 -11.88 -26.47
C ARG A 3 -39.22 -12.02 -26.26
N ILE A 4 -38.41 -11.62 -27.25
CA ILE A 4 -36.94 -11.73 -27.22
C ILE A 4 -36.32 -10.52 -26.50
N THR A 5 -36.94 -9.34 -26.61
CA THR A 5 -36.48 -8.10 -25.98
C THR A 5 -36.58 -8.12 -24.45
N GLY A 6 -37.61 -8.77 -23.89
CA GLY A 6 -37.78 -8.88 -22.43
C GLY A 6 -36.75 -9.78 -21.75
N PHE A 7 -36.28 -10.83 -22.45
CA PHE A 7 -35.28 -11.77 -21.88
C PHE A 7 -33.87 -11.17 -21.90
N LEU A 8 -33.56 -10.30 -22.86
CA LEU A 8 -32.27 -9.61 -22.95
C LEU A 8 -32.12 -8.50 -21.88
N LEU A 9 -33.23 -7.87 -21.48
CA LEU A 9 -33.25 -6.82 -20.45
C LEU A 9 -33.12 -7.38 -19.02
N LEU A 10 -33.43 -8.67 -18.82
CA LEU A 10 -33.32 -9.35 -17.53
C LEU A 10 -31.91 -9.91 -17.27
N LEU A 11 -31.10 -10.11 -18.32
CA LEU A 11 -29.74 -10.65 -18.18
C LEU A 11 -28.72 -9.62 -17.68
N THR A 12 -28.95 -8.32 -17.95
CA THR A 12 -28.05 -7.23 -17.56
C THR A 12 -28.15 -6.84 -16.08
N LEU A 13 -29.17 -7.31 -15.35
CA LEU A 13 -29.32 -7.08 -13.92
C LEU A 13 -28.54 -8.08 -13.05
N SER A 14 -27.90 -9.08 -13.66
CA SER A 14 -27.26 -10.21 -12.98
C SER A 14 -25.74 -10.08 -12.85
N CYS A 15 -25.14 -8.93 -13.20
CA CYS A 15 -23.72 -8.71 -12.99
C CYS A 15 -23.49 -8.38 -11.50
N PRO A 16 -23.00 -9.32 -10.66
CA PRO A 16 -22.53 -8.93 -9.34
C PRO A 16 -21.45 -7.85 -9.56
N LEU A 17 -21.68 -6.68 -8.97
CA LEU A 17 -20.64 -5.68 -8.81
C LEU A 17 -19.55 -6.35 -7.94
N GLN A 18 -18.52 -6.91 -8.57
CA GLN A 18 -17.37 -7.45 -7.84
C GLN A 18 -16.75 -6.26 -7.09
N SER A 19 -16.95 -6.23 -5.76
CA SER A 19 -16.14 -5.36 -4.91
C SER A 19 -14.71 -5.88 -4.99
N THR A 20 -13.83 -5.16 -5.68
CA THR A 20 -12.39 -5.37 -5.53
C THR A 20 -12.05 -5.07 -4.08
N GLU A 21 -11.83 -6.10 -3.26
CA GLU A 21 -11.23 -5.88 -1.96
C GLU A 21 -9.91 -5.15 -2.18
N MET A 22 -9.77 -3.96 -1.58
CA MET A 22 -8.51 -3.24 -1.58
C MET A 22 -7.48 -4.15 -0.92
N THR A 23 -6.64 -4.79 -1.73
CA THR A 23 -5.69 -5.78 -1.28
C THR A 23 -4.62 -5.04 -0.48
N MET A 24 -4.81 -4.96 0.83
CA MET A 24 -3.83 -4.35 1.72
C MET A 24 -2.78 -5.39 2.09
N LYS A 25 -1.51 -5.08 1.85
CA LYS A 25 -0.38 -5.95 2.19
C LYS A 25 0.60 -5.27 3.11
N SER A 26 1.21 -6.07 3.97
CA SER A 26 2.32 -5.65 4.80
C SER A 26 3.55 -5.29 3.97
N ILE A 27 4.31 -4.26 4.35
CA ILE A 27 5.65 -4.04 3.77
C ILE A 27 6.64 -5.15 4.17
N ARG A 28 6.41 -5.84 5.30
CA ARG A 28 7.25 -6.96 5.77
C ARG A 28 7.11 -8.18 4.86
N GLU A 29 5.98 -8.37 4.19
CA GLU A 29 5.82 -9.41 3.15
C GLU A 29 6.80 -9.23 1.97
N PHE A 30 7.25 -8.00 1.72
CA PHE A 30 8.24 -7.68 0.69
C PHE A 30 9.68 -7.67 1.23
N GLY A 31 9.87 -7.99 2.51
CA GLY A 31 11.18 -8.01 3.16
C GLY A 31 11.69 -6.63 3.59
N VAL A 32 10.78 -5.67 3.82
CA VAL A 32 11.14 -4.41 4.48
C VAL A 32 11.16 -4.67 5.99
N LEU A 33 12.36 -4.73 6.58
CA LEU A 33 12.54 -5.16 7.97
C LEU A 33 13.41 -4.17 8.77
N PRO A 34 13.21 -4.02 10.08
CA PRO A 34 13.98 -3.08 10.91
C PRO A 34 15.48 -3.36 10.96
N ASN A 35 15.86 -4.63 10.81
CA ASN A 35 17.25 -5.11 10.91
C ASN A 35 18.01 -5.11 9.58
N HIS A 36 17.39 -4.72 8.47
CA HIS A 36 18.06 -4.59 7.19
C HIS A 36 18.81 -3.26 7.06
N ASP A 37 19.85 -3.26 6.23
CA ASP A 37 20.53 -2.02 5.88
C ASP A 37 19.61 -1.10 5.03
N PRO A 38 19.87 0.22 5.03
CA PRO A 38 19.03 1.19 4.32
C PRO A 38 18.84 0.93 2.82
N VAL A 39 19.84 0.35 2.13
CA VAL A 39 19.80 0.12 0.67
C VAL A 39 18.96 -1.11 0.34
N THR A 40 19.08 -2.17 1.14
CA THR A 40 18.24 -3.37 1.03
C THR A 40 16.77 -3.01 1.24
N ASN A 41 16.47 -2.26 2.31
CA ASN A 41 15.10 -1.82 2.58
C ASN A 41 14.53 -0.93 1.49
N LYS A 42 15.31 0.01 0.94
CA LYS A 42 14.90 0.81 -0.22
C LYS A 42 14.52 -0.07 -1.40
N THR A 43 15.36 -1.05 -1.72
CA THR A 43 15.13 -1.98 -2.83
C THR A 43 13.86 -2.79 -2.63
N ASN A 44 13.63 -3.29 -1.42
CA ASN A 44 12.45 -4.08 -1.09
C ASN A 44 11.17 -3.24 -1.07
N LEU A 45 11.22 -2.04 -0.52
CA LEU A 45 10.08 -1.13 -0.51
C LEU A 45 9.73 -0.65 -1.93
N GLN A 46 10.73 -0.43 -2.81
CA GLN A 46 10.45 -0.10 -4.20
C GLN A 46 9.71 -1.24 -4.92
N LYS A 47 10.10 -2.50 -4.69
CA LYS A 47 9.36 -3.67 -5.22
C LYS A 47 7.91 -3.70 -4.72
N ALA A 48 7.68 -3.38 -3.45
CA ALA A 48 6.35 -3.32 -2.88
C ALA A 48 5.50 -2.23 -3.56
N ILE A 49 6.07 -1.03 -3.77
CA ILE A 49 5.41 0.09 -4.45
C ILE A 49 5.10 -0.26 -5.90
N ASP A 50 6.05 -0.85 -6.63
CA ASP A 50 5.86 -1.24 -8.03
C ASP A 50 4.81 -2.38 -8.16
N TRP A 51 4.72 -3.28 -7.17
CA TRP A 51 3.62 -4.24 -7.08
C TRP A 51 2.28 -3.52 -6.86
N ALA A 52 2.20 -2.66 -5.84
CA ALA A 52 0.96 -1.99 -5.46
C ALA A 52 0.40 -1.11 -6.58
N SER A 53 1.28 -0.44 -7.33
CA SER A 53 0.91 0.39 -8.47
C SER A 53 0.20 -0.38 -9.58
N ARG A 54 0.58 -1.64 -9.83
CA ARG A 54 0.00 -2.47 -10.90
C ARG A 54 -1.41 -2.96 -10.56
N CYS A 55 -1.72 -3.16 -9.29
CA CYS A 55 -3.00 -3.72 -8.83
C CYS A 55 -3.91 -2.71 -8.12
N GLY A 56 -3.47 -1.46 -7.93
CA GLY A 56 -4.27 -0.44 -7.22
C GLY A 56 -4.40 -0.74 -5.73
N ALA A 57 -3.27 -1.04 -5.07
CA ALA A 57 -3.25 -1.50 -3.69
C ALA A 57 -2.63 -0.49 -2.70
N ALA A 58 -2.94 -0.69 -1.42
CA ALA A 58 -2.30 0.00 -0.31
C ALA A 58 -1.32 -0.94 0.41
N LEU A 59 -0.16 -0.40 0.78
CA LEU A 59 0.83 -1.06 1.60
C LEU A 59 0.66 -0.57 3.05
N TRP A 60 0.56 -1.52 3.96
CA TRP A 60 0.54 -1.29 5.40
C TRP A 60 1.96 -1.27 5.96
N VAL A 61 2.31 -0.18 6.63
CA VAL A 61 3.57 0.02 7.33
C VAL A 61 3.37 -0.36 8.79
N GLU A 62 3.81 -1.57 9.17
CA GLU A 62 3.72 -2.02 10.55
C GLU A 62 4.56 -1.12 11.48
N PRO A 63 4.03 -0.72 12.65
CA PRO A 63 4.81 0.00 13.63
C PRO A 63 5.99 -0.85 14.12
N ASP A 64 7.11 -0.18 14.30
CA ASP A 64 8.30 -0.75 14.93
C ASP A 64 9.01 0.33 15.73
N GLU A 65 9.50 -0.01 16.93
CA GLU A 65 10.18 0.95 17.81
C GLU A 65 11.48 1.49 17.20
N GLN A 66 12.18 0.67 16.41
CA GLN A 66 13.42 1.05 15.76
C GLN A 66 13.14 1.77 14.43
N GLY A 67 11.96 1.53 13.85
CA GLY A 67 11.61 1.96 12.50
C GLY A 67 12.33 1.14 11.45
N TYR A 68 12.18 1.55 10.18
CA TYR A 68 12.83 0.87 9.05
C TYR A 68 13.92 1.77 8.48
N PRO A 69 15.21 1.41 8.64
CA PRO A 69 16.30 2.15 8.01
C PRO A 69 16.04 2.23 6.50
N MET A 70 16.10 3.42 5.92
CA MET A 70 15.68 3.65 4.53
C MET A 70 16.64 4.60 3.81
N ALA A 71 17.21 4.14 2.70
CA ALA A 71 17.95 5.03 1.82
C ALA A 71 16.97 5.93 1.03
N GLY A 72 17.36 7.19 0.79
CA GLY A 72 16.56 8.14 0.04
C GLY A 72 16.37 7.78 -1.45
N GLY A 73 15.49 8.50 -2.12
CA GLY A 73 15.22 8.33 -3.56
C GLY A 73 14.31 7.15 -3.88
N LEU A 74 13.32 6.89 -3.02
CA LEU A 74 12.15 6.07 -3.39
C LEU A 74 11.32 6.83 -4.42
N VAL A 75 10.80 6.11 -5.42
CA VAL A 75 9.93 6.69 -6.44
C VAL A 75 8.50 6.25 -6.13
N LEU A 76 7.67 7.20 -5.69
CA LEU A 76 6.25 6.97 -5.56
C LEU A 76 5.63 6.73 -6.92
N ARG A 77 4.64 5.85 -6.97
CA ARG A 77 3.93 5.47 -8.17
C ARG A 77 2.44 5.80 -8.01
N GLN A 78 1.79 6.11 -9.13
CA GLN A 78 0.34 6.23 -9.16
C GLN A 78 -0.30 4.90 -8.73
N ASN A 79 -1.44 4.99 -8.06
CA ASN A 79 -2.25 3.86 -7.60
C ASN A 79 -1.57 2.98 -6.52
N ALA A 80 -0.47 3.44 -5.91
CA ALA A 80 0.14 2.81 -4.75
C ALA A 80 -0.07 3.67 -3.50
N GLY A 81 -0.77 3.13 -2.49
CA GLY A 81 -0.91 3.77 -1.18
C GLY A 81 0.15 3.29 -0.19
N LEU A 82 0.65 4.17 0.67
CA LEU A 82 1.38 3.79 1.88
C LEU A 82 0.59 4.29 3.09
N ILE A 83 0.26 3.38 4.01
CA ILE A 83 -0.56 3.67 5.19
C ILE A 83 0.20 3.19 6.42
N GLY A 84 0.43 4.08 7.37
CA GLY A 84 1.02 3.77 8.67
C GLY A 84 0.05 4.07 9.80
N VAL A 85 0.29 3.47 10.97
CA VAL A 85 -0.53 3.69 12.18
C VAL A 85 -0.35 5.08 12.78
N HIS A 86 0.82 5.69 12.60
CA HIS A 86 1.15 7.00 13.13
C HIS A 86 1.03 8.03 12.03
N GLY A 87 0.20 9.05 12.27
CA GLY A 87 0.11 10.22 11.41
C GLY A 87 1.39 11.06 11.45
N PRO A 88 1.49 12.08 10.59
CA PRO A 88 2.59 13.03 10.63
C PRO A 88 2.68 13.66 12.02
N VAL A 89 3.88 13.60 12.62
CA VAL A 89 4.16 14.27 13.89
C VAL A 89 4.36 15.77 13.66
N GLY A 90 4.01 16.59 14.67
CA GLY A 90 4.15 18.04 14.59
C GLY A 90 5.59 18.50 14.36
N ARG A 91 5.78 19.69 13.77
CA ARG A 91 7.12 20.27 13.64
C ARG A 91 7.78 20.41 15.01
N GLY A 92 9.08 20.11 15.09
CA GLY A 92 9.85 20.21 16.34
C GLY A 92 9.67 19.03 17.31
N THR A 93 8.91 17.99 16.92
CA THR A 93 8.91 16.72 17.64
C THR A 93 10.25 16.00 17.46
N ARG A 94 10.70 15.35 18.53
CA ARG A 94 11.95 14.61 18.57
C ARG A 94 11.86 13.50 19.61
N HIS A 95 12.35 12.33 19.26
CA HIS A 95 12.60 11.23 20.17
C HIS A 95 13.57 11.64 21.30
N PRO A 96 13.30 11.33 22.58
CA PRO A 96 14.08 11.89 23.70
C PRO A 96 15.58 11.59 23.62
N GLN A 97 15.95 10.41 23.12
CA GLN A 97 17.34 9.95 23.01
C GLN A 97 17.93 10.01 21.60
N GLN A 98 17.12 10.24 20.55
CA GLN A 98 17.56 10.06 19.16
C GLN A 98 17.22 11.28 18.30
N GLN A 99 17.97 11.50 17.23
CA GLN A 99 17.74 12.60 16.29
C GLN A 99 16.74 12.16 15.20
N ARG A 100 15.55 11.77 15.63
CA ARG A 100 14.41 11.42 14.77
C ARG A 100 13.12 12.00 15.37
N PRO A 101 12.12 12.33 14.56
CA PRO A 101 10.82 12.80 15.03
C PRO A 101 10.10 11.77 15.91
#